data_AF-A0A0Q8IJD3-F1
#
_entry.id   AF-A0A0Q8IJD3-F1
#
_cell.length_a   1.000
_cell.length_b   1.000
_cell.length_c   1.000
_cell.angle_alpha   90.00
_cell.angle_beta   90.00
_cell.angle_gamma   90.00
#
_symmetry.space_group_name_H-M   'P 1'
#
loop_
_entity.id
_entity.type
_entity.pdbx_description
1 polymer ?
#
loop_
_entity_poly.entity_id
_entity_poly.type
_entity_poly.pdbx_seq_one_letter_code
_entity_poly.pdbx_strand_id
1 'polypeptide(L)'
;MAITRFSVSPLHTQITNLAAVAGGRAPADLVITGARMLSTYSERISTDKEIWLSGGRIAAVKPAGSYKSAPAPKALYDAKGGIIAPGLVDPHIHIESSMVTACAYAEAALLNGTTTIFCDSHEIGNVMDVAGVEAMLEDARLAPLSIFLTVPSTVPATSPELETAGGDLTPEKIGALFDKWPEAVALGEKMDFVPVAMGDPRSHAIIAEALKRGRPVSGHIYGREFVAPYAAAGVTDTHEAIDRDISDDFVDAGIWVFLRGGNPATPWNSIVEAIKPITELGASHKRYCVCTDDRDADDLLSFGLDWVVREAIRCGVKPEQAWSMGSLHGATRFGMGDEIGGLGGGRRADLVLLDDDLKPVNTWYGGALMVEDRKVTPLLEDTLNQRYRYPDAAYSTVHLPKSIKLVPDLPSGAVTANAIGIEMPGIILPHRKIDIAPANDWETILERDNLSFVTVIERHGKSNGGIAYGLLHDFGIKNGAVGSSVGHDSHNIILAGTNEADMQLALKTIEAANGGIAVVENGKVLAFVALPVAGLMSDKRVHEVAAENQALKKAWQQVGCTIPYMGFNLIPLSVIPEIRITDKGLVKVPEMTLAPLFD
;
A
#
# COMPACT_ATOMS: atom_id res chain seq x y z
N MET A 1 -1.89 4.57 -29.19
CA MET A 1 -0.89 3.64 -28.60
C MET A 1 -1.01 3.83 -27.10
N ALA A 2 -1.15 2.76 -26.32
CA ALA A 2 -1.20 2.89 -24.86
C ALA A 2 0.05 3.62 -24.35
N ILE A 3 -0.15 4.52 -23.39
CA ILE A 3 0.95 5.24 -22.76
C ILE A 3 1.36 4.49 -21.51
N THR A 4 2.62 4.12 -21.41
CA THR A 4 3.22 3.43 -20.26
C THR A 4 4.54 4.09 -19.90
N ARG A 5 5.23 3.60 -18.85
CA ARG A 5 6.57 4.09 -18.48
C ARG A 5 7.58 4.05 -19.64
N PHE A 6 7.41 3.13 -20.58
CA PHE A 6 8.30 2.93 -21.73
C PHE A 6 7.98 3.85 -22.92
N SER A 7 6.86 4.58 -22.89
CA SER A 7 6.51 5.54 -23.95
C SER A 7 7.41 6.77 -23.96
N VAL A 8 8.07 7.08 -22.82
CA VAL A 8 9.06 8.16 -22.76
C VAL A 8 10.42 7.64 -23.19
N SER A 9 10.99 8.26 -24.21
CA SER A 9 12.30 7.86 -24.74
C SER A 9 13.40 8.02 -23.68
N PRO A 10 14.37 7.10 -23.58
CA PRO A 10 15.51 7.26 -22.68
C PRO A 10 16.29 8.54 -22.95
N LEU A 11 16.76 9.23 -21.90
CA LEU A 11 17.41 10.55 -22.02
C LEU A 11 18.56 10.56 -23.04
N HIS A 12 19.40 9.52 -23.03
CA HIS A 12 20.56 9.42 -23.91
C HIS A 12 20.20 9.47 -25.42
N THR A 13 18.97 9.13 -25.79
CA THR A 13 18.47 9.21 -27.17
C THR A 13 17.92 10.59 -27.54
N GLN A 14 17.63 11.44 -26.54
CA GLN A 14 16.94 12.72 -26.71
C GLN A 14 17.86 13.94 -26.52
N ILE A 15 19.09 13.75 -26.05
CA ILE A 15 20.00 14.85 -25.65
C ILE A 15 20.15 15.95 -26.71
N THR A 16 20.32 15.60 -27.98
CA THR A 16 20.50 16.57 -29.08
C THR A 16 19.22 17.35 -29.34
N ASN A 17 18.07 16.65 -29.35
CA ASN A 17 16.76 17.26 -29.58
C ASN A 17 16.41 18.20 -28.41
N LEU A 18 16.54 17.74 -27.17
CA LEU A 18 16.26 18.54 -25.98
C LEU A 18 17.16 19.79 -25.93
N ALA A 19 18.44 19.67 -26.23
CA ALA A 19 19.34 20.82 -26.29
C ALA A 19 19.00 21.81 -27.43
N ALA A 20 18.48 21.32 -28.57
CA ALA A 20 18.01 22.16 -29.66
C ALA A 20 16.73 22.90 -29.28
N VAL A 21 15.75 22.21 -28.68
CA VAL A 21 14.49 22.81 -28.19
C VAL A 21 14.78 23.82 -27.07
N ALA A 22 15.55 23.43 -26.05
CA ALA A 22 15.96 24.33 -24.97
C ALA A 22 16.75 25.53 -25.50
N GLY A 23 17.54 25.36 -26.56
CA GLY A 23 18.28 26.42 -27.23
C GLY A 23 17.46 27.29 -28.19
N GLY A 24 16.17 27.00 -28.41
CA GLY A 24 15.34 27.73 -29.36
C GLY A 24 15.70 27.49 -30.83
N ARG A 25 16.39 26.38 -31.14
CA ARG A 25 16.76 25.97 -32.52
C ARG A 25 15.80 24.95 -33.13
N ALA A 26 14.93 24.35 -32.31
CA ALA A 26 13.90 23.41 -32.72
C ALA A 26 12.58 23.71 -31.97
N PRO A 27 11.41 23.34 -32.54
CA PRO A 27 10.13 23.56 -31.89
C PRO A 27 9.92 22.58 -30.71
N ALA A 28 9.33 23.07 -29.63
CA ALA A 28 8.85 22.22 -28.54
C ALA A 28 7.59 21.44 -28.96
N ASP A 29 7.38 20.27 -28.37
CA ASP A 29 6.14 19.50 -28.56
C ASP A 29 4.98 20.18 -27.82
N LEU A 30 5.22 20.64 -26.59
CA LEU A 30 4.26 21.41 -25.80
C LEU A 30 4.99 22.52 -25.05
N VAL A 31 4.37 23.71 -24.99
CA VAL A 31 4.73 24.76 -24.03
C VAL A 31 3.58 24.94 -23.06
N ILE A 32 3.85 24.82 -21.76
CA ILE A 32 2.91 25.15 -20.68
C ILE A 32 3.30 26.53 -20.14
N THR A 33 2.38 27.49 -20.20
CA THR A 33 2.62 28.89 -19.79
C THR A 33 1.53 29.39 -18.86
N GLY A 34 1.69 30.58 -18.27
CA GLY A 34 0.66 31.24 -17.44
C GLY A 34 0.53 30.74 -16.00
N ALA A 35 1.08 29.57 -15.66
CA ALA A 35 1.09 29.04 -14.30
C ALA A 35 2.22 29.63 -13.43
N ARG A 36 1.98 29.67 -12.12
CA ARG A 36 3.04 29.71 -11.12
C ARG A 36 3.76 28.36 -11.11
N MET A 37 5.04 28.31 -10.77
CA MET A 37 5.82 27.08 -10.80
C MET A 37 6.40 26.76 -9.43
N LEU A 38 6.04 25.61 -8.88
CA LEU A 38 6.59 25.05 -7.64
C LEU A 38 7.83 24.20 -7.97
N SER A 39 8.99 24.65 -7.49
CA SER A 39 10.25 23.92 -7.64
C SER A 39 10.60 23.17 -6.36
N THR A 40 10.71 21.84 -6.45
CA THR A 40 11.15 20.97 -5.34
C THR A 40 12.66 21.06 -5.05
N TYR A 41 13.46 21.56 -5.99
CA TYR A 41 14.91 21.79 -5.76
C TYR A 41 15.20 23.02 -4.94
N SER A 42 14.46 24.09 -5.20
CA SER A 42 14.69 25.38 -4.57
C SER A 42 13.69 25.70 -3.47
N GLU A 43 12.64 24.90 -3.36
CA GLU A 43 11.52 25.06 -2.43
C GLU A 43 10.92 26.47 -2.53
N ARG A 44 10.58 26.86 -3.77
CA ARG A 44 10.01 28.18 -4.08
C ARG A 44 8.92 28.06 -5.15
N ILE A 45 7.91 28.91 -5.01
CA ILE A 45 6.92 29.18 -6.07
C ILE A 45 7.34 30.43 -6.85
N SER A 46 7.47 30.31 -8.18
CA SER A 46 7.86 31.41 -9.08
C SER A 46 6.72 31.78 -10.04
N THR A 47 6.51 33.07 -10.32
CA THR A 47 5.34 33.59 -11.07
C THR A 47 5.58 33.80 -12.57
N ASP A 48 6.82 33.82 -13.05
CA ASP A 48 7.15 34.22 -14.43
C ASP A 48 7.92 33.12 -15.18
N LYS A 49 7.35 31.93 -15.23
CA LYS A 49 7.96 30.75 -15.85
C LYS A 49 7.04 30.08 -16.87
N GLU A 50 7.65 29.37 -17.80
CA GLU A 50 7.00 28.43 -18.70
C GLU A 50 7.85 27.18 -18.85
N ILE A 51 7.22 26.05 -19.16
CA ILE A 51 7.86 24.75 -19.29
C ILE A 51 7.74 24.29 -20.73
N TRP A 52 8.85 23.92 -21.34
CA TRP A 52 8.90 23.39 -22.70
C TRP A 52 9.16 21.90 -22.64
N LEU A 53 8.32 21.12 -23.31
CA LEU A 53 8.40 19.67 -23.35
C LEU A 53 8.82 19.20 -24.75
N SER A 54 9.62 18.15 -24.80
CA SER A 54 9.82 17.39 -26.03
C SER A 54 10.16 15.93 -25.76
N GLY A 55 9.64 15.01 -26.59
CA GLY A 55 9.93 13.57 -26.47
C GLY A 55 9.54 12.97 -25.12
N GLY A 56 8.48 13.49 -24.50
CA GLY A 56 8.01 13.10 -23.16
C GLY A 56 8.91 13.56 -22.00
N ARG A 57 9.84 14.49 -22.26
CA ARG A 57 10.76 15.06 -21.28
C ARG A 57 10.65 16.57 -21.21
N ILE A 58 11.04 17.13 -20.07
CA ILE A 58 11.20 18.57 -19.91
C ILE A 58 12.46 18.99 -20.67
N ALA A 59 12.31 19.80 -21.72
CA ALA A 59 13.43 20.38 -22.44
C ALA A 59 14.02 21.58 -21.68
N ALA A 60 13.16 22.48 -21.20
CA ALA A 60 13.60 23.67 -20.48
C ALA A 60 12.50 24.25 -19.58
N VAL A 61 12.94 24.94 -18.54
CA VAL A 61 12.15 25.91 -17.79
C VAL A 61 12.67 27.30 -18.16
N LYS A 62 11.80 28.17 -18.69
CA LYS A 62 12.18 29.48 -19.23
C LYS A 62 11.36 30.62 -18.62
N PRO A 63 11.82 31.89 -18.73
CA PRO A 63 10.96 33.04 -18.45
C PRO A 63 9.68 33.00 -19.29
N ALA A 64 8.56 33.40 -18.72
CA ALA A 64 7.29 33.44 -19.43
C ALA A 64 7.38 34.29 -20.72
N GLY A 65 6.80 33.77 -21.80
CA GLY A 65 6.80 34.38 -23.14
C GLY A 65 8.03 34.08 -23.98
N SER A 66 9.01 33.32 -23.48
CA SER A 66 10.22 32.96 -24.23
C SER A 66 9.91 32.20 -25.53
N TYR A 67 8.80 31.45 -25.57
CA TYR A 67 8.41 30.66 -26.75
C TYR A 67 8.15 31.52 -27.98
N LYS A 68 7.81 32.81 -27.80
CA LYS A 68 7.55 33.76 -28.89
C LYS A 68 8.80 34.09 -29.70
N SER A 69 9.98 33.85 -29.13
CA SER A 69 11.29 34.11 -29.76
C SER A 69 11.95 32.84 -30.28
N ALA A 70 11.23 31.73 -30.37
CA ALA A 70 11.70 30.42 -30.84
C ALA A 70 10.77 29.86 -31.94
N PRO A 71 11.15 28.77 -32.64
CA PRO A 71 10.25 28.08 -33.54
C PRO A 71 8.93 27.74 -32.84
N ALA A 72 7.81 27.96 -33.53
CA ALA A 72 6.48 27.78 -32.96
C ALA A 72 6.31 26.36 -32.37
N PRO A 73 5.84 26.22 -31.11
CA PRO A 73 5.61 24.91 -30.53
C PRO A 73 4.45 24.20 -31.23
N LYS A 74 4.45 22.87 -31.19
CA LYS A 74 3.34 22.09 -31.79
C LYS A 74 2.03 22.30 -31.03
N ALA A 75 2.10 22.52 -29.72
CA ALA A 75 0.97 22.87 -28.87
C ALA A 75 1.37 23.92 -27.81
N LEU A 76 0.40 24.73 -27.41
CA LEU A 76 0.50 25.68 -26.31
C LEU A 76 -0.64 25.41 -25.34
N TYR A 77 -0.33 25.27 -24.06
CA TYR A 77 -1.30 25.13 -22.98
C TYR A 77 -1.19 26.33 -22.04
N ASP A 78 -2.29 27.08 -21.89
CA ASP A 78 -2.37 28.20 -20.95
C ASP A 78 -2.92 27.71 -19.62
N ALA A 79 -2.04 27.63 -18.62
CA ALA A 79 -2.33 27.19 -17.26
C ALA A 79 -2.52 28.38 -16.30
N LYS A 80 -2.98 29.53 -16.82
CA LYS A 80 -3.21 30.75 -16.05
C LYS A 80 -4.00 30.50 -14.77
N GLY A 81 -3.45 31.00 -13.66
CA GLY A 81 -4.06 30.91 -12.33
C GLY A 81 -3.66 29.66 -11.54
N GLY A 82 -3.18 28.60 -12.19
CA GLY A 82 -2.73 27.40 -11.50
C GLY A 82 -1.28 27.44 -11.02
N ILE A 83 -0.87 26.35 -10.37
CA ILE A 83 0.50 26.08 -9.93
C ILE A 83 0.96 24.79 -10.61
N ILE A 84 1.97 24.86 -11.49
CA ILE A 84 2.59 23.68 -12.09
C ILE A 84 3.69 23.15 -11.14
N ALA A 85 3.63 21.85 -10.85
CA ALA A 85 4.53 21.16 -9.94
C ALA A 85 4.97 19.82 -10.57
N PRO A 86 6.06 19.18 -10.09
CA PRO A 86 6.36 17.81 -10.52
C PRO A 86 5.26 16.86 -10.01
N GLY A 87 4.99 15.81 -10.78
CA GLY A 87 4.10 14.73 -10.36
C GLY A 87 4.55 14.09 -9.05
N LEU A 88 3.59 13.59 -8.27
CA LEU A 88 3.89 12.98 -6.98
C LEU A 88 4.51 11.59 -7.16
N VAL A 89 5.31 11.20 -6.18
CA VAL A 89 6.09 9.96 -6.14
C VAL A 89 5.84 9.28 -4.80
N ASP A 90 5.03 8.22 -4.80
CA ASP A 90 4.73 7.47 -3.58
C ASP A 90 5.83 6.45 -3.31
N PRO A 91 6.62 6.58 -2.22
CA PRO A 91 7.75 5.71 -1.97
C PRO A 91 7.37 4.35 -1.38
N HIS A 92 6.13 4.15 -0.95
CA HIS A 92 5.71 2.90 -0.31
C HIS A 92 4.19 2.72 -0.35
N ILE A 93 3.72 1.71 -1.09
CA ILE A 93 2.32 1.30 -1.20
C ILE A 93 2.19 -0.21 -1.44
N HIS A 94 0.98 -0.72 -1.28
CA HIS A 94 0.53 -2.04 -1.74
C HIS A 94 -0.62 -1.86 -2.74
N ILE A 95 -0.46 -2.34 -3.98
CA ILE A 95 -1.52 -2.21 -5.00
C ILE A 95 -2.69 -3.12 -4.62
N GLU A 96 -2.36 -4.29 -4.11
CA GLU A 96 -3.29 -5.34 -3.70
C GLU A 96 -4.26 -4.86 -2.62
N SER A 97 -3.83 -3.99 -1.69
CA SER A 97 -4.67 -3.38 -0.66
C SER A 97 -5.75 -2.46 -1.22
N SER A 98 -5.53 -1.91 -2.42
CA SER A 98 -6.55 -1.18 -3.18
C SER A 98 -7.55 -2.08 -3.88
N MET A 99 -7.38 -3.41 -3.77
CA MET A 99 -8.30 -4.42 -4.29
C MET A 99 -8.51 -4.33 -5.81
N VAL A 100 -7.56 -3.73 -6.52
CA VAL A 100 -7.60 -3.50 -7.96
C VAL A 100 -6.27 -3.89 -8.57
N THR A 101 -6.26 -4.18 -9.86
CA THR A 101 -5.02 -4.44 -10.61
C THR A 101 -4.18 -3.16 -10.77
N ALA A 102 -2.90 -3.29 -11.13
CA ALA A 102 -1.99 -2.16 -11.31
C ALA A 102 -2.47 -1.18 -12.40
N CYS A 103 -3.04 -1.70 -13.49
CA CYS A 103 -3.67 -0.86 -14.50
C CYS A 103 -4.84 -0.03 -13.94
N ALA A 104 -5.70 -0.63 -13.11
CA ALA A 104 -6.84 0.07 -12.51
C ALA A 104 -6.42 1.07 -11.41
N TYR A 105 -5.38 0.75 -10.63
CA TYR A 105 -4.79 1.65 -9.64
C TYR A 105 -4.33 2.99 -10.27
N ALA A 106 -3.76 2.93 -11.47
CA ALA A 106 -3.23 4.10 -12.17
C ALA A 106 -4.26 5.21 -12.39
N GLU A 107 -5.54 4.87 -12.54
CA GLU A 107 -6.62 5.86 -12.69
C GLU A 107 -6.73 6.78 -11.47
N ALA A 108 -6.84 6.19 -10.28
CA ALA A 108 -6.94 6.95 -9.04
C ALA A 108 -5.64 7.69 -8.72
N ALA A 109 -4.48 7.05 -8.95
CA ALA A 109 -3.17 7.69 -8.78
C ALA A 109 -3.05 8.97 -9.62
N LEU A 110 -3.38 8.92 -10.91
CA LEU A 110 -3.28 10.07 -11.82
C LEU A 110 -4.32 11.15 -11.51
N LEU A 111 -5.53 10.79 -11.08
CA LEU A 111 -6.54 11.75 -10.61
C LEU A 111 -6.04 12.55 -9.40
N ASN A 112 -5.25 11.90 -8.55
CA ASN A 112 -4.59 12.51 -7.38
C ASN A 112 -3.20 13.09 -7.71
N GLY A 113 -2.79 13.17 -8.98
CA GLY A 113 -1.51 13.77 -9.37
C GLY A 113 -0.26 12.92 -9.09
N THR A 114 -0.43 11.66 -8.67
CA THR A 114 0.65 10.68 -8.52
C THR A 114 0.99 10.06 -9.86
N THR A 115 2.26 10.14 -10.24
CA THR A 115 2.78 9.65 -11.53
C THR A 115 3.75 8.49 -11.38
N THR A 116 4.25 8.27 -10.16
CA THR A 116 5.15 7.17 -9.84
C THR A 116 4.80 6.56 -8.49
N ILE A 117 4.87 5.24 -8.41
CA ILE A 117 4.75 4.48 -7.17
C ILE A 117 5.87 3.45 -7.04
N PHE A 118 6.28 3.19 -5.80
CA PHE A 118 7.14 2.08 -5.42
C PHE A 118 6.28 1.13 -4.59
N CYS A 119 5.94 -0.02 -5.18
CA CYS A 119 5.01 -0.98 -4.59
C CYS A 119 5.76 -2.18 -4.03
N ASP A 120 5.42 -2.58 -2.81
CA ASP A 120 5.79 -3.88 -2.28
C ASP A 120 4.68 -4.89 -2.61
N SER A 121 5.05 -5.94 -3.32
CA SER A 121 4.12 -6.96 -3.84
C SER A 121 4.03 -8.17 -2.92
N HIS A 122 4.17 -7.94 -1.61
CA HIS A 122 4.31 -9.03 -0.65
C HIS A 122 3.01 -9.82 -0.53
N GLU A 123 1.87 -9.22 -0.85
CA GLU A 123 0.57 -9.89 -0.77
C GLU A 123 0.47 -11.01 -1.80
N ILE A 124 0.62 -10.68 -3.09
CA ILE A 124 0.56 -11.68 -4.15
C ILE A 124 1.77 -12.63 -4.09
N GLY A 125 2.90 -12.19 -3.54
CA GLY A 125 4.06 -13.04 -3.24
C GLY A 125 3.72 -14.12 -2.21
N ASN A 126 2.98 -13.79 -1.16
CA ASN A 126 2.50 -14.75 -0.16
C ASN A 126 1.50 -15.76 -0.73
N VAL A 127 0.70 -15.40 -1.73
CA VAL A 127 -0.27 -16.34 -2.35
C VAL A 127 0.39 -17.19 -3.44
N MET A 128 1.20 -16.59 -4.31
CA MET A 128 1.61 -17.17 -5.59
C MET A 128 3.13 -17.23 -5.79
N ASP A 129 3.92 -16.95 -4.75
CA ASP A 129 5.39 -16.97 -4.81
C ASP A 129 5.91 -15.99 -5.90
N VAL A 130 7.09 -16.27 -6.45
CA VAL A 130 7.69 -15.53 -7.58
C VAL A 130 6.70 -15.33 -8.73
N ALA A 131 5.86 -16.32 -9.04
CA ALA A 131 4.93 -16.23 -10.18
C ALA A 131 3.89 -15.12 -9.99
N GLY A 132 3.47 -14.86 -8.76
CA GLY A 132 2.58 -13.74 -8.42
C GLY A 132 3.24 -12.39 -8.66
N VAL A 133 4.44 -12.21 -8.11
CA VAL A 133 5.23 -10.98 -8.23
C VAL A 133 5.49 -10.66 -9.71
N GLU A 134 5.88 -11.67 -10.51
CA GLU A 134 6.12 -11.49 -11.94
C GLU A 134 4.85 -11.15 -12.72
N ALA A 135 3.72 -11.78 -12.39
CA ALA A 135 2.45 -11.47 -13.03
C ALA A 135 2.02 -10.02 -12.78
N MET A 136 2.22 -9.51 -11.56
CA MET A 136 1.92 -8.11 -11.26
C MET A 136 2.91 -7.14 -11.91
N LEU A 137 4.19 -7.52 -12.06
CA LEU A 137 5.16 -6.72 -12.83
C LEU A 137 4.78 -6.62 -14.32
N GLU A 138 4.25 -7.69 -14.92
CA GLU A 138 3.76 -7.61 -16.31
C GLU A 138 2.52 -6.72 -16.44
N ASP A 139 1.60 -6.76 -15.47
CA ASP A 139 0.48 -5.81 -15.39
C ASP A 139 0.98 -4.36 -15.27
N ALA A 140 1.93 -4.14 -14.37
CA ALA A 140 2.55 -2.83 -14.12
C ALA A 140 3.25 -2.25 -15.37
N ARG A 141 3.77 -3.08 -16.28
CA ARG A 141 4.35 -2.62 -17.56
C ARG A 141 3.32 -2.08 -18.54
N LEU A 142 2.05 -2.48 -18.41
CA LEU A 142 0.93 -2.01 -19.23
C LEU A 142 0.20 -0.80 -18.60
N ALA A 143 0.40 -0.55 -17.31
CA ALA A 143 -0.23 0.54 -16.60
C ALA A 143 0.23 1.93 -17.11
N PRO A 144 -0.66 2.94 -17.16
CA PRO A 144 -0.32 4.34 -17.45
C PRO A 144 0.34 5.06 -16.25
N LEU A 145 1.23 4.36 -15.54
CA LEU A 145 1.89 4.84 -14.33
C LEU A 145 3.32 4.30 -14.27
N SER A 146 4.24 5.06 -13.68
CA SER A 146 5.59 4.54 -13.42
C SER A 146 5.56 3.69 -12.16
N ILE A 147 5.53 2.37 -12.32
CA ILE A 147 5.49 1.43 -11.20
C ILE A 147 6.85 0.74 -11.08
N PHE A 148 7.39 0.72 -9.88
CA PHE A 148 8.62 0.04 -9.50
C PHE A 148 8.35 -0.92 -8.35
N LEU A 149 9.06 -2.06 -8.36
CA LEU A 149 8.94 -3.08 -7.35
C LEU A 149 9.97 -2.87 -6.24
N THR A 150 9.50 -2.85 -4.99
CA THR A 150 10.31 -3.24 -3.84
C THR A 150 10.08 -4.73 -3.60
N VAL A 151 11.11 -5.56 -3.77
CA VAL A 151 10.98 -7.02 -3.82
C VAL A 151 10.54 -7.56 -2.47
N PRO A 152 9.43 -8.34 -2.38
CA PRO A 152 8.93 -8.81 -1.10
C PRO A 152 9.99 -9.55 -0.29
N SER A 153 10.06 -9.23 1.00
CA SER A 153 11.21 -9.58 1.85
C SER A 153 10.88 -10.65 2.91
N THR A 154 9.60 -10.84 3.21
CA THR A 154 9.13 -11.64 4.34
C THR A 154 7.93 -12.49 3.90
N VAL A 155 8.22 -13.54 3.13
CA VAL A 155 7.21 -14.49 2.62
C VAL A 155 7.64 -15.92 2.98
N PRO A 156 6.93 -16.62 3.87
CA PRO A 156 5.88 -16.10 4.77
C PRO A 156 6.40 -15.06 5.78
N ALA A 157 5.50 -14.38 6.50
CA ALA A 157 5.84 -13.34 7.48
C ALA A 157 6.67 -13.88 8.67
N THR A 158 6.43 -15.14 9.06
CA THR A 158 7.11 -15.84 10.15
C THR A 158 7.72 -17.16 9.68
N SER A 159 7.30 -18.30 10.26
CA SER A 159 7.88 -19.61 10.01
C SER A 159 6.81 -20.66 9.68
N PRO A 160 7.17 -21.78 9.02
CA PRO A 160 6.23 -22.86 8.71
C PRO A 160 5.54 -23.49 9.94
N GLU A 161 6.13 -23.33 11.12
CA GLU A 161 5.56 -23.79 12.39
C GLU A 161 4.42 -22.88 12.89
N LEU A 162 4.45 -21.60 12.52
CA LEU A 162 3.52 -20.58 13.01
C LEU A 162 2.44 -20.24 11.99
N GLU A 163 2.67 -20.42 10.69
CA GLU A 163 1.66 -20.16 9.66
C GLU A 163 1.92 -20.94 8.37
N THR A 164 0.96 -20.93 7.45
CA THR A 164 1.11 -21.48 6.11
C THR A 164 0.65 -20.47 5.05
N ALA A 165 1.61 -19.99 4.25
CA ALA A 165 1.38 -19.18 3.06
C ALA A 165 1.43 -20.04 1.78
N GLY A 166 0.99 -19.48 0.66
CA GLY A 166 1.08 -20.09 -0.66
C GLY A 166 2.48 -20.02 -1.30
N GLY A 167 3.27 -19.00 -0.95
CA GLY A 167 4.64 -18.78 -1.41
C GLY A 167 5.71 -18.93 -0.34
N ASP A 168 6.96 -19.08 -0.77
CA ASP A 168 8.17 -19.04 0.08
C ASP A 168 9.31 -18.35 -0.69
N LEU A 169 9.58 -17.08 -0.38
CA LEU A 169 10.63 -16.31 -1.06
C LEU A 169 11.97 -16.45 -0.34
N THR A 170 12.75 -17.43 -0.79
CA THR A 170 14.12 -17.65 -0.31
C THR A 170 15.09 -16.56 -0.81
N PRO A 171 16.28 -16.42 -0.19
CA PRO A 171 17.31 -15.51 -0.70
C PRO A 171 17.61 -15.71 -2.20
N GLU A 172 17.70 -16.95 -2.66
CA GLU A 172 18.00 -17.27 -4.06
C GLU A 172 16.90 -16.76 -5.01
N LYS A 173 15.63 -16.90 -4.62
CA LYS A 173 14.48 -16.39 -5.40
C LYS A 173 14.47 -14.86 -5.44
N ILE A 174 14.73 -14.22 -4.32
CA ILE A 174 14.82 -12.75 -4.22
C ILE A 174 15.98 -12.23 -5.08
N GLY A 175 17.15 -12.86 -5.01
CA GLY A 175 18.27 -12.53 -5.88
C GLY A 175 17.92 -12.65 -7.37
N ALA A 176 17.22 -13.74 -7.74
CA ALA A 176 16.77 -13.95 -9.12
C ALA A 176 15.75 -12.90 -9.59
N LEU A 177 14.85 -12.44 -8.72
CA LEU A 177 13.92 -11.33 -9.02
C LEU A 177 14.68 -10.04 -9.34
N PHE A 178 15.66 -9.67 -8.51
CA PHE A 178 16.51 -8.52 -8.79
C PHE A 178 17.28 -8.63 -10.11
N ASP A 179 17.78 -9.82 -10.42
CA ASP A 179 18.60 -10.05 -11.62
C ASP A 179 17.76 -10.06 -12.91
N LYS A 180 16.50 -10.51 -12.82
CA LYS A 180 15.59 -10.60 -13.97
C LYS A 180 14.86 -9.29 -14.27
N TRP A 181 14.50 -8.51 -13.26
CA TRP A 181 13.59 -7.37 -13.41
C TRP A 181 14.28 -6.03 -13.14
N PRO A 182 14.52 -5.20 -14.17
CA PRO A 182 15.05 -3.84 -13.98
C PRO A 182 14.17 -2.94 -13.10
N GLU A 183 12.88 -3.26 -12.99
CA GLU A 183 11.91 -2.59 -12.14
C GLU A 183 12.03 -2.94 -10.65
N ALA A 184 12.78 -3.99 -10.29
CA ALA A 184 13.10 -4.36 -8.91
C ALA A 184 14.23 -3.46 -8.37
N VAL A 185 13.87 -2.46 -7.57
CA VAL A 185 14.77 -1.34 -7.24
C VAL A 185 15.20 -1.28 -5.78
N ALA A 186 14.50 -1.98 -4.90
CA ALA A 186 14.83 -2.13 -3.48
C ALA A 186 14.29 -3.47 -2.96
N LEU A 187 14.73 -3.88 -1.78
CA LEU A 187 14.02 -4.90 -1.01
C LEU A 187 12.84 -4.24 -0.30
N GLY A 188 11.68 -4.89 -0.39
CA GLY A 188 10.44 -4.53 0.30
C GLY A 188 10.59 -4.56 1.81
N GLU A 189 9.54 -4.14 2.49
CA GLU A 189 9.57 -3.86 3.92
C GLU A 189 9.94 -5.10 4.74
N LYS A 190 10.99 -5.01 5.57
CA LYS A 190 11.44 -6.14 6.38
C LYS A 190 10.66 -6.22 7.70
N MET A 191 9.61 -7.04 7.74
CA MET A 191 8.62 -7.09 8.84
C MET A 191 8.98 -7.98 10.02
N ASP A 192 9.83 -8.98 9.85
CA ASP A 192 10.26 -9.92 10.90
C ASP A 192 11.31 -9.29 11.84
N PHE A 193 10.90 -8.24 12.55
CA PHE A 193 11.82 -7.42 13.34
C PHE A 193 12.47 -8.10 14.52
N VAL A 194 11.78 -9.07 15.11
CA VAL A 194 12.38 -9.92 16.14
C VAL A 194 13.48 -10.81 15.52
N PRO A 195 13.23 -11.62 14.48
CA PRO A 195 14.28 -12.38 13.79
C PRO A 195 15.49 -11.56 13.32
N VAL A 196 15.29 -10.39 12.72
CA VAL A 196 16.40 -9.53 12.27
C VAL A 196 17.26 -9.08 13.45
N ALA A 197 16.65 -8.60 14.54
CA ALA A 197 17.39 -8.15 15.72
C ALA A 197 18.11 -9.29 16.45
N MET A 198 17.58 -10.51 16.36
CA MET A 198 18.19 -11.72 16.94
C MET A 198 19.23 -12.40 16.04
N GLY A 199 19.48 -11.86 14.84
CA GLY A 199 20.50 -12.39 13.93
C GLY A 199 20.09 -13.67 13.22
N ASP A 200 18.80 -13.84 12.94
CA ASP A 200 18.30 -15.03 12.22
C ASP A 200 19.00 -15.18 10.84
N PRO A 201 19.57 -16.38 10.54
CA PRO A 201 20.33 -16.59 9.30
C PRO A 201 19.53 -16.35 8.02
N ARG A 202 18.24 -16.71 7.97
CA ARG A 202 17.41 -16.53 6.77
C ARG A 202 17.13 -15.05 6.56
N SER A 203 16.71 -14.35 7.60
CA SER A 203 16.38 -12.92 7.58
C SER A 203 17.56 -12.09 7.09
N HIS A 204 18.76 -12.37 7.63
CA HIS A 204 19.99 -11.69 7.22
C HIS A 204 20.46 -12.08 5.82
N ALA A 205 20.26 -13.34 5.40
CA ALA A 205 20.58 -13.76 4.03
C ALA A 205 19.70 -13.05 2.99
N ILE A 206 18.42 -12.83 3.29
CA ILE A 206 17.49 -12.06 2.45
C ILE A 206 17.96 -10.60 2.32
N ILE A 207 18.26 -9.94 3.44
CA ILE A 207 18.81 -8.57 3.45
C ILE A 207 20.09 -8.50 2.61
N ALA A 208 20.97 -9.49 2.75
CA ALA A 208 22.24 -9.53 2.04
C ALA A 208 22.08 -9.57 0.52
N GLU A 209 21.01 -10.15 -0.03
CA GLU A 209 20.78 -10.20 -1.49
C GLU A 209 20.58 -8.82 -2.12
N ALA A 210 19.92 -7.90 -1.41
CA ALA A 210 19.77 -6.52 -1.83
C ALA A 210 21.09 -5.75 -1.69
N LEU A 211 21.77 -5.90 -0.54
CA LEU A 211 23.04 -5.21 -0.26
C LEU A 211 24.15 -5.61 -1.24
N LYS A 212 24.27 -6.89 -1.61
CA LYS A 212 25.22 -7.38 -2.64
C LYS A 212 25.06 -6.67 -3.98
N ARG A 213 23.84 -6.23 -4.30
CA ARG A 213 23.48 -5.55 -5.55
C ARG A 213 23.45 -4.03 -5.42
N GLY A 214 23.84 -3.48 -4.27
CA GLY A 214 23.77 -2.05 -3.99
C GLY A 214 22.33 -1.52 -3.99
N ARG A 215 21.35 -2.38 -3.71
CA ARG A 215 19.94 -2.01 -3.63
C ARG A 215 19.59 -1.62 -2.20
N PRO A 216 18.74 -0.60 -2.00
CA PRO A 216 18.30 -0.25 -0.66
C PRO A 216 17.41 -1.34 -0.05
N VAL A 217 17.29 -1.29 1.27
CA VAL A 217 16.43 -2.18 2.05
C VAL A 217 15.41 -1.34 2.81
N SER A 218 14.13 -1.60 2.53
CA SER A 218 13.00 -1.01 3.26
C SER A 218 12.68 -1.79 4.52
N GLY A 219 12.19 -1.10 5.54
CA GLY A 219 11.94 -1.64 6.87
C GLY A 219 10.48 -1.52 7.27
N HIS A 220 10.12 -2.32 8.27
CA HIS A 220 8.85 -2.24 8.98
C HIS A 220 9.20 -2.46 10.47
N ILE A 221 9.43 -1.34 11.18
CA ILE A 221 10.10 -1.35 12.49
C ILE A 221 9.12 -0.93 13.57
N TYR A 222 8.66 -1.89 14.36
CA TYR A 222 7.87 -1.62 15.56
C TYR A 222 8.72 -1.70 16.81
N GLY A 223 8.75 -0.61 17.59
CA GLY A 223 9.47 -0.55 18.86
C GLY A 223 10.84 0.11 18.72
N ARG A 224 11.15 1.01 19.67
CA ARG A 224 12.37 1.83 19.67
C ARG A 224 13.63 0.98 19.86
N GLU A 225 13.51 -0.15 20.55
CA GLU A 225 14.59 -1.11 20.78
C GLU A 225 15.08 -1.79 19.49
N PHE A 226 14.26 -1.83 18.44
CA PHE A 226 14.60 -2.48 17.16
C PHE A 226 15.23 -1.53 16.15
N VAL A 227 15.17 -0.20 16.37
CA VAL A 227 15.70 0.82 15.46
C VAL A 227 17.18 0.61 15.18
N ALA A 228 18.01 0.53 16.22
CA ALA A 228 19.46 0.42 16.08
C ALA A 228 19.90 -0.92 15.45
N PRO A 229 19.36 -2.09 15.86
CA PRO A 229 19.63 -3.36 15.17
C PRO A 229 19.29 -3.33 13.68
N TYR A 230 18.14 -2.76 13.31
CA TYR A 230 17.70 -2.65 11.91
C TYR A 230 18.61 -1.75 11.08
N ALA A 231 18.91 -0.55 11.59
CA ALA A 231 19.85 0.36 10.94
C ALA A 231 21.22 -0.32 10.71
N ALA A 232 21.72 -1.03 11.73
CA ALA A 232 22.99 -1.76 11.64
C ALA A 232 22.95 -2.93 10.65
N ALA A 233 21.80 -3.59 10.48
CA ALA A 233 21.60 -4.67 9.50
C ALA A 233 21.54 -4.16 8.05
N GLY A 234 21.45 -2.85 7.83
CA GLY A 234 21.42 -2.23 6.50
C GLY A 234 20.03 -1.78 6.04
N VAL A 235 19.04 -1.78 6.93
CA VAL A 235 17.73 -1.18 6.66
C VAL A 235 17.87 0.34 6.67
N THR A 236 17.24 1.01 5.70
CA THR A 236 17.50 2.43 5.40
C THR A 236 16.24 3.28 5.22
N ASP A 237 15.05 2.70 5.26
CA ASP A 237 13.78 3.42 5.43
C ASP A 237 12.79 2.61 6.26
N THR A 238 11.72 3.28 6.69
CA THR A 238 10.54 2.66 7.31
C THR A 238 9.34 3.60 7.20
N HIS A 239 8.14 3.04 7.10
CA HIS A 239 6.88 3.79 7.20
C HIS A 239 6.21 3.66 8.59
N GLU A 240 6.73 2.82 9.48
CA GLU A 240 6.20 2.63 10.85
C GLU A 240 6.64 3.73 11.84
N ALA A 241 6.75 4.96 11.33
CA ALA A 241 6.78 6.15 12.17
C ALA A 241 5.35 6.43 12.67
N ILE A 242 5.07 5.94 13.87
CA ILE A 242 3.73 6.03 14.50
C ILE A 242 3.59 7.23 15.44
N ASP A 243 4.70 7.73 15.98
CA ASP A 243 4.73 8.88 16.88
C ASP A 243 6.01 9.72 16.72
N ARG A 244 6.07 10.82 17.46
CA ARG A 244 7.20 11.75 17.43
C ARG A 244 8.53 11.09 17.81
N ASP A 245 8.55 10.33 18.90
CA ASP A 245 9.79 9.92 19.55
C ASP A 245 10.45 8.78 18.75
N ILE A 246 9.68 7.82 18.24
CA ILE A 246 10.24 6.79 17.35
C ILE A 246 10.64 7.36 15.98
N SER A 247 9.89 8.35 15.47
CA SER A 247 10.26 9.04 14.23
C SER A 247 11.58 9.81 14.37
N ASP A 248 11.84 10.39 15.55
CA ASP A 248 13.11 11.07 15.85
C ASP A 248 14.27 10.05 15.93
N ASP A 249 14.05 8.92 16.60
CA ASP A 249 15.03 7.82 16.66
C ASP A 249 15.39 7.30 15.25
N PHE A 250 14.42 7.17 14.33
CA PHE A 250 14.68 6.74 12.95
C PHE A 250 15.61 7.71 12.22
N VAL A 251 15.31 9.01 12.26
CA VAL A 251 16.13 9.98 11.52
C VAL A 251 17.55 10.09 12.10
N ASP A 252 17.70 10.00 13.42
CA ASP A 252 19.01 10.00 14.10
C ASP A 252 19.82 8.73 13.82
N ALA A 253 19.15 7.59 13.61
CA ALA A 253 19.76 6.36 13.14
C ALA A 253 20.12 6.37 11.64
N GLY A 254 19.81 7.46 10.92
CA GLY A 254 20.08 7.62 9.49
C GLY A 254 19.07 6.91 8.58
N ILE A 255 17.93 6.48 9.13
CA ILE A 255 16.82 5.86 8.41
C ILE A 255 15.95 6.96 7.79
N TRP A 256 15.54 6.78 6.54
CA TRP A 256 14.52 7.64 5.92
C TRP A 256 13.15 7.34 6.52
N VAL A 257 12.40 8.40 6.83
CA VAL A 257 11.08 8.26 7.43
C VAL A 257 10.01 8.45 6.36
N PHE A 258 9.14 7.47 6.18
CA PHE A 258 7.95 7.61 5.35
C PHE A 258 6.76 7.90 6.26
N LEU A 259 6.22 9.10 6.17
CA LEU A 259 5.09 9.55 6.98
C LEU A 259 3.80 9.05 6.31
N ARG A 260 3.22 8.00 6.90
CA ARG A 260 1.95 7.43 6.46
C ARG A 260 0.78 8.35 6.80
N GLY A 261 -0.02 8.70 5.80
CA GLY A 261 -1.26 9.46 6.01
C GLY A 261 -2.42 8.91 5.18
N GLY A 262 -3.62 9.13 5.67
CA GLY A 262 -4.83 8.53 5.13
C GLY A 262 -6.12 9.06 5.72
N ASN A 263 -7.19 8.27 5.55
CA ASN A 263 -8.49 8.58 6.12
C ASN A 263 -8.37 8.95 7.62
N PRO A 264 -8.70 10.19 8.02
CA PRO A 264 -8.49 10.64 9.41
C PRO A 264 -9.31 9.86 10.45
N ALA A 265 -10.34 9.13 10.02
CA ALA A 265 -11.14 8.27 10.89
C ALA A 265 -10.49 6.89 11.13
N THR A 266 -9.33 6.63 10.54
CA THR A 266 -8.64 5.34 10.60
C THR A 266 -7.33 5.44 11.38
N PRO A 267 -6.93 4.36 12.06
CA PRO A 267 -5.78 4.37 12.95
C PRO A 267 -4.42 4.40 12.25
N TRP A 268 -4.34 4.09 10.95
CA TRP A 268 -3.10 4.16 10.16
C TRP A 268 -2.72 5.58 9.71
N ASN A 269 -3.52 6.60 10.02
CA ASN A 269 -3.17 8.01 9.77
C ASN A 269 -2.19 8.53 10.84
N SER A 270 -0.93 8.10 10.80
CA SER A 270 0.08 8.43 11.82
C SER A 270 0.80 9.76 11.60
N ILE A 271 0.71 10.35 10.40
CA ILE A 271 1.41 11.59 10.02
C ILE A 271 1.29 12.71 11.05
N VAL A 272 0.13 12.85 11.72
CA VAL A 272 -0.12 13.91 12.70
C VAL A 272 0.87 13.87 13.88
N GLU A 273 1.21 12.66 14.33
CA GLU A 273 2.14 12.45 15.43
C GLU A 273 3.58 12.27 14.91
N ALA A 274 3.76 11.53 13.83
CA ALA A 274 5.06 11.19 13.26
C ALA A 274 5.81 12.38 12.65
N ILE A 275 5.12 13.45 12.23
CA ILE A 275 5.76 14.63 11.61
C ILE A 275 6.40 15.58 12.64
N LYS A 276 6.12 15.38 13.93
CA LYS A 276 6.53 16.27 15.02
C LYS A 276 8.05 16.46 15.19
N PRO A 277 8.95 15.56 14.78
CA PRO A 277 10.38 15.89 14.76
C PRO A 277 10.67 17.14 13.89
N ILE A 278 9.97 17.30 12.77
CA ILE A 278 10.12 18.47 11.89
C ILE A 278 9.54 19.72 12.56
N THR A 279 8.33 19.61 13.11
CA THR A 279 7.53 20.78 13.53
C THR A 279 7.80 21.23 14.96
N GLU A 280 8.26 20.33 15.84
CA GLU A 280 8.53 20.59 17.26
C GLU A 280 10.02 20.54 17.61
N LEU A 281 10.78 19.61 17.02
CA LEU A 281 12.18 19.37 17.39
C LEU A 281 13.19 20.05 16.44
N GLY A 282 12.72 20.57 15.30
CA GLY A 282 13.56 21.26 14.32
C GLY A 282 14.35 20.32 13.40
N ALA A 283 13.94 19.06 13.27
CA ALA A 283 14.54 18.12 12.33
C ALA A 283 14.40 18.60 10.88
N SER A 284 15.40 18.26 10.05
CA SER A 284 15.37 18.58 8.63
C SER A 284 14.39 17.66 7.89
N HIS A 285 13.44 18.23 7.14
CA HIS A 285 12.45 17.49 6.34
C HIS A 285 13.06 16.66 5.19
N LYS A 286 14.33 16.88 4.83
CA LYS A 286 15.02 16.24 3.70
C LYS A 286 15.21 14.71 3.81
N ARG A 287 14.96 14.12 4.97
CA ARG A 287 14.95 12.67 5.20
C ARG A 287 13.55 12.10 5.38
N TYR A 288 12.53 12.91 5.16
CA TYR A 288 11.13 12.54 5.31
C TYR A 288 10.46 12.49 3.94
N CYS A 289 9.73 11.43 3.67
CA CYS A 289 8.78 11.35 2.57
C CYS A 289 7.37 11.28 3.16
N VAL A 290 6.35 11.53 2.35
CA VAL A 290 4.99 11.08 2.66
C VAL A 290 4.66 9.85 1.84
N CYS A 291 3.82 8.96 2.36
CA CYS A 291 3.34 7.76 1.65
C CYS A 291 1.87 7.47 1.98
N THR A 292 1.20 6.69 1.14
CA THR A 292 -0.17 6.24 1.44
C THR A 292 -0.23 4.89 2.15
N ASP A 293 0.74 4.01 1.90
CA ASP A 293 0.69 2.61 2.36
C ASP A 293 -0.63 1.93 1.94
N ASP A 294 -1.24 1.10 2.78
CA ASP A 294 -2.54 0.47 2.56
C ASP A 294 -3.71 1.46 2.36
N ARG A 295 -4.35 1.33 1.20
CA ARG A 295 -5.57 2.06 0.83
C ARG A 295 -6.52 1.15 0.07
N ASP A 296 -7.76 1.01 0.52
CA ASP A 296 -8.82 0.48 -0.33
C ASP A 296 -9.18 1.42 -1.49
N ALA A 297 -9.92 0.94 -2.50
CA ALA A 297 -10.21 1.74 -3.70
C ALA A 297 -10.97 3.06 -3.41
N ASP A 298 -11.85 3.07 -2.40
CA ASP A 298 -12.61 4.26 -2.00
C ASP A 298 -11.72 5.27 -1.26
N ASP A 299 -10.89 4.78 -0.34
CA ASP A 299 -9.90 5.59 0.36
C ASP A 299 -8.81 6.09 -0.60
N LEU A 300 -8.37 5.31 -1.58
CA LEU A 300 -7.40 5.72 -2.60
C LEU A 300 -7.92 6.91 -3.43
N LEU A 301 -9.19 6.87 -3.83
CA LEU A 301 -9.82 7.98 -4.57
C LEU A 301 -10.00 9.24 -3.70
N SER A 302 -10.18 9.09 -2.39
CA SER A 302 -10.50 10.19 -1.48
C SER A 302 -9.29 10.80 -0.77
N PHE A 303 -8.28 9.97 -0.52
CA PHE A 303 -7.12 10.24 0.34
C PHE A 303 -5.83 9.74 -0.33
N GLY A 304 -5.63 10.07 -1.60
CA GLY A 304 -4.39 9.79 -2.33
C GLY A 304 -3.19 10.60 -1.81
N LEU A 305 -2.03 10.42 -2.43
CA LEU A 305 -0.79 11.05 -1.97
C LEU A 305 -0.85 12.59 -1.92
N ASP A 306 -1.61 13.26 -2.80
CA ASP A 306 -1.81 14.71 -2.72
C ASP A 306 -2.46 15.13 -1.40
N TRP A 307 -3.38 14.31 -0.90
CA TRP A 307 -4.04 14.53 0.37
C TRP A 307 -3.02 14.45 1.50
N VAL A 308 -2.12 13.46 1.47
CA VAL A 308 -1.08 13.29 2.49
C VAL A 308 -0.10 14.47 2.48
N VAL A 309 0.27 14.96 1.29
CA VAL A 309 1.06 16.19 1.15
C VAL A 309 0.33 17.38 1.78
N ARG A 310 -0.96 17.55 1.50
CA ARG A 310 -1.77 18.62 2.09
C ARG A 310 -1.93 18.45 3.61
N GLU A 311 -1.87 17.23 4.12
CA GLU A 311 -1.93 16.95 5.56
C GLU A 311 -0.61 17.29 6.26
N ALA A 312 0.54 17.05 5.63
CA ALA A 312 1.82 17.58 6.11
C ALA A 312 1.80 19.13 6.25
N ILE A 313 1.14 19.82 5.31
CA ILE A 313 0.97 21.28 5.36
C ILE A 313 0.10 21.72 6.53
N ARG A 314 -1.02 21.03 6.76
CA ARG A 314 -1.90 21.28 7.92
C ARG A 314 -1.18 21.07 9.24
N CYS A 315 -0.24 20.13 9.29
CA CYS A 315 0.62 19.89 10.46
C CYS A 315 1.73 20.95 10.64
N GLY A 316 1.91 21.88 9.70
CA GLY A 316 2.82 23.03 9.85
C GLY A 316 4.04 23.02 8.92
N VAL A 317 4.16 22.04 8.00
CA VAL A 317 5.21 22.06 6.97
C VAL A 317 4.89 23.08 5.88
N LYS A 318 5.90 23.80 5.36
CA LYS A 318 5.65 24.75 4.28
C LYS A 318 5.20 24.03 3.00
N PRO A 319 4.30 24.63 2.19
CA PRO A 319 3.80 24.03 0.96
C PRO A 319 4.86 23.43 0.03
N GLU A 320 5.94 24.18 -0.25
CA GLU A 320 6.98 23.73 -1.16
C GLU A 320 7.82 22.59 -0.59
N GLN A 321 7.99 22.56 0.74
CA GLN A 321 8.70 21.49 1.45
C GLN A 321 7.85 20.21 1.49
N ALA A 322 6.56 20.34 1.78
CA ALA A 322 5.62 19.22 1.76
C ALA A 322 5.52 18.61 0.36
N TRP A 323 5.49 19.44 -0.69
CA TRP A 323 5.50 18.93 -2.07
C TRP A 323 6.82 18.23 -2.42
N SER A 324 7.96 18.70 -1.90
CA SER A 324 9.23 17.97 -2.02
C SER A 324 9.17 16.60 -1.32
N MET A 325 8.56 16.52 -0.14
CA MET A 325 8.36 15.26 0.60
C MET A 325 7.50 14.24 -0.19
N GLY A 326 6.49 14.71 -0.92
CA GLY A 326 5.63 13.85 -1.75
C GLY A 326 6.10 13.64 -3.19
N SER A 327 7.28 14.15 -3.56
CA SER A 327 7.76 14.08 -4.95
C SER A 327 9.28 13.83 -5.00
N LEU A 328 10.11 14.85 -4.77
CA LEU A 328 11.56 14.74 -4.92
C LEU A 328 12.20 13.78 -3.91
N HIS A 329 11.70 13.73 -2.67
CA HIS A 329 12.31 12.94 -1.60
C HIS A 329 12.18 11.43 -1.87
N GLY A 330 10.97 10.95 -2.22
CA GLY A 330 10.76 9.56 -2.62
C GLY A 330 11.59 9.17 -3.85
N ALA A 331 11.66 10.05 -4.86
CA ALA A 331 12.54 9.84 -6.01
C ALA A 331 14.01 9.74 -5.61
N THR A 332 14.48 10.62 -4.71
CA THR A 332 15.86 10.65 -4.24
C THR A 332 16.20 9.41 -3.43
N ARG A 333 15.28 8.96 -2.57
CA ARG A 333 15.42 7.75 -1.75
C ARG A 333 15.80 6.54 -2.59
N PHE A 334 15.16 6.36 -3.75
CA PHE A 334 15.42 5.23 -4.64
C PHE A 334 16.44 5.51 -5.75
N GLY A 335 17.20 6.62 -5.66
CA GLY A 335 18.22 6.97 -6.65
C GLY A 335 17.64 7.41 -8.02
N MET A 336 16.37 7.79 -8.06
CA MET A 336 15.64 8.24 -9.25
C MET A 336 15.41 9.75 -9.28
N GLY A 337 16.02 10.47 -8.34
CA GLY A 337 15.94 11.92 -8.22
C GLY A 337 16.51 12.68 -9.42
N ASP A 338 17.09 12.01 -10.43
CA ASP A 338 17.54 12.55 -11.72
C ASP A 338 16.58 12.32 -12.89
N GLU A 339 15.53 11.52 -12.71
CA GLU A 339 14.55 11.18 -13.75
C GLU A 339 13.15 11.73 -13.45
N ILE A 340 12.72 11.65 -12.17
CA ILE A 340 11.36 12.00 -11.69
C ILE A 340 11.42 12.91 -10.44
N GLY A 341 10.27 13.38 -9.98
CA GLY A 341 10.13 14.09 -8.70
C GLY A 341 10.55 15.57 -8.72
N GLY A 342 10.90 16.13 -9.88
CA GLY A 342 11.36 17.51 -9.98
C GLY A 342 11.26 18.13 -11.37
N LEU A 343 11.20 19.47 -11.40
CA LEU A 343 11.12 20.26 -12.63
C LEU A 343 12.53 20.68 -13.07
N GLY A 344 13.04 20.06 -14.13
CA GLY A 344 14.38 20.33 -14.64
C GLY A 344 14.64 19.71 -16.02
N GLY A 345 15.56 20.29 -16.78
CA GLY A 345 15.88 19.83 -18.13
C GLY A 345 16.37 18.38 -18.14
N GLY A 346 15.89 17.60 -19.11
CA GLY A 346 16.21 16.17 -19.27
C GLY A 346 15.30 15.22 -18.51
N ARG A 347 14.58 15.69 -17.48
CA ARG A 347 13.68 14.86 -16.65
C ARG A 347 12.43 14.46 -17.40
N ARG A 348 11.74 13.42 -16.91
CA ARG A 348 10.41 13.06 -17.43
C ARG A 348 9.45 14.22 -17.26
N ALA A 349 8.57 14.39 -18.25
CA ALA A 349 7.50 15.38 -18.19
C ALA A 349 6.30 14.82 -17.41
N ASP A 350 6.56 14.39 -16.18
CA ASP A 350 5.55 13.93 -15.22
C ASP A 350 5.18 15.14 -14.35
N LEU A 351 4.04 15.77 -14.65
CA LEU A 351 3.68 17.10 -14.17
C LEU A 351 2.25 17.11 -13.64
N VAL A 352 1.98 17.99 -12.68
CA VAL A 352 0.63 18.22 -12.17
C VAL A 352 0.35 19.72 -12.09
N LEU A 353 -0.81 20.13 -12.60
CA LEU A 353 -1.35 21.47 -12.42
C LEU A 353 -2.28 21.45 -11.22
N LEU A 354 -2.02 22.34 -10.28
CA LEU A 354 -2.74 22.48 -9.02
C LEU A 354 -3.55 23.78 -8.99
N ASP A 355 -4.61 23.79 -8.19
CA ASP A 355 -5.28 25.01 -7.75
C ASP A 355 -4.57 25.67 -6.55
N ASP A 356 -5.15 26.75 -6.01
CA ASP A 356 -4.61 27.47 -4.85
C ASP A 356 -4.65 26.66 -3.54
N ASP A 357 -5.48 25.61 -3.46
CA ASP A 357 -5.53 24.67 -2.34
C ASP A 357 -4.52 23.52 -2.51
N LEU A 358 -3.69 23.55 -3.56
CA LEU A 358 -2.78 22.48 -3.98
C LEU A 358 -3.50 21.17 -4.34
N LYS A 359 -4.76 21.24 -4.78
CA LYS A 359 -5.46 20.06 -5.28
C LYS A 359 -5.12 19.85 -6.76
N PRO A 360 -4.84 18.61 -7.19
CA PRO A 360 -4.70 18.26 -8.59
C PRO A 360 -5.91 18.73 -9.43
N VAL A 361 -5.62 19.32 -10.57
CA VAL A 361 -6.59 19.71 -11.60
C VAL A 361 -6.29 18.96 -12.89
N ASN A 362 -5.03 19.00 -13.33
CA ASN A 362 -4.57 18.24 -14.49
C ASN A 362 -3.30 17.46 -14.15
N THR A 363 -3.14 16.31 -14.80
CA THR A 363 -1.96 15.45 -14.64
C THR A 363 -1.42 15.07 -16.01
N TRP A 364 -0.15 15.39 -16.26
CA TRP A 364 0.61 14.91 -17.41
C TRP A 364 1.49 13.75 -16.99
N TYR A 365 1.45 12.66 -17.76
CA TYR A 365 2.33 11.53 -17.61
C TYR A 365 3.15 11.36 -18.89
N GLY A 366 4.47 11.48 -18.78
CA GLY A 366 5.37 11.48 -19.94
C GLY A 366 5.05 12.58 -20.95
N GLY A 367 4.55 13.73 -20.49
CA GLY A 367 4.13 14.86 -21.32
C GLY A 367 2.77 14.71 -22.01
N ALA A 368 2.11 13.56 -21.88
CA ALA A 368 0.74 13.36 -22.34
C ALA A 368 -0.25 13.76 -21.24
N LEU A 369 -1.24 14.59 -21.59
CA LEU A 369 -2.31 15.00 -20.66
C LEU A 369 -3.24 13.81 -20.40
N MET A 370 -3.19 13.26 -19.20
CA MET A 370 -3.97 12.07 -18.81
C MET A 370 -5.25 12.43 -18.08
N VAL A 371 -5.19 13.48 -17.25
CA VAL A 371 -6.32 14.03 -16.50
C VAL A 371 -6.44 15.50 -16.85
N GLU A 372 -7.64 15.93 -17.23
CA GLU A 372 -7.98 17.32 -17.55
C GLU A 372 -9.24 17.72 -16.77
N ASP A 373 -9.18 18.86 -16.08
CA ASP A 373 -10.29 19.37 -15.25
C ASP A 373 -10.84 18.31 -14.28
N ARG A 374 -9.92 17.57 -13.63
CA ARG A 374 -10.19 16.48 -12.68
C ARG A 374 -10.94 15.29 -13.28
N LYS A 375 -10.89 15.11 -14.60
CA LYS A 375 -11.53 14.00 -15.31
C LYS A 375 -10.50 13.26 -16.16
N VAL A 376 -10.70 11.95 -16.29
CA VAL A 376 -9.90 11.13 -17.20
C VAL A 376 -10.10 11.60 -18.64
N THR A 377 -9.01 11.71 -19.39
CA THR A 377 -9.06 12.06 -20.83
C THR A 377 -9.39 10.82 -21.66
N PRO A 378 -9.81 10.98 -22.93
CA PRO A 378 -9.97 9.84 -23.84
C PRO A 378 -8.70 8.99 -24.00
N LEU A 379 -7.52 9.61 -23.93
CA LEU A 379 -6.24 8.90 -24.02
C LEU A 379 -6.00 7.98 -22.81
N LEU A 380 -6.28 8.48 -21.60
CA LEU A 380 -6.19 7.67 -20.40
C LEU A 380 -7.23 6.55 -20.44
N GLU A 381 -8.47 6.85 -20.82
CA GLU A 381 -9.55 5.86 -20.91
C GLU A 381 -9.21 4.73 -21.91
N ASP A 382 -8.70 5.07 -23.10
CA ASP A 382 -8.24 4.09 -24.10
C ASP A 382 -7.09 3.21 -23.58
N THR A 383 -6.24 3.75 -22.71
CA THR A 383 -5.13 3.00 -22.10
C THR A 383 -5.64 2.07 -20.99
N LEU A 384 -6.52 2.56 -20.11
CA LEU A 384 -7.11 1.76 -19.03
C LEU A 384 -8.02 0.63 -19.54
N ASN A 385 -8.52 0.73 -20.77
CA ASN A 385 -9.27 -0.34 -21.43
C ASN A 385 -8.38 -1.48 -21.96
N GLN A 386 -7.05 -1.29 -22.01
CA GLN A 386 -6.09 -2.34 -22.38
C GLN A 386 -5.64 -3.12 -21.15
N ARG A 387 -6.58 -3.84 -20.53
CA ARG A 387 -6.33 -4.55 -19.26
C ARG A 387 -5.39 -5.73 -19.46
N TYR A 388 -4.46 -5.89 -18.53
CA TYR A 388 -3.74 -7.16 -18.37
C TYR A 388 -4.69 -8.22 -17.84
N ARG A 389 -4.64 -9.43 -18.42
CA ARG A 389 -5.30 -10.60 -17.87
C ARG A 389 -4.26 -11.42 -17.13
N TYR A 390 -4.47 -11.61 -15.83
CA TYR A 390 -3.59 -12.44 -15.02
C TYR A 390 -3.63 -13.91 -15.50
N PRO A 391 -2.57 -14.70 -15.24
CA PRO A 391 -2.57 -16.13 -15.55
C PRO A 391 -3.75 -16.87 -14.90
N ASP A 392 -4.26 -17.93 -15.52
CA ASP A 392 -5.42 -18.68 -15.01
C ASP A 392 -5.21 -19.20 -13.57
N ALA A 393 -3.97 -19.50 -13.19
CA ALA A 393 -3.63 -19.90 -11.82
C ALA A 393 -3.96 -18.81 -10.77
N ALA A 394 -3.92 -17.53 -11.15
CA ALA A 394 -4.32 -16.43 -10.25
C ALA A 394 -5.83 -16.42 -9.99
N TYR A 395 -6.64 -17.03 -10.86
CA TYR A 395 -8.09 -17.13 -10.70
C TYR A 395 -8.54 -18.44 -10.03
N SER A 396 -7.60 -19.19 -9.45
CA SER A 396 -7.84 -20.48 -8.81
C SER A 396 -6.87 -20.67 -7.63
N THR A 397 -7.02 -19.84 -6.60
CA THR A 397 -6.14 -19.77 -5.41
C THR A 397 -6.85 -20.08 -4.10
N VAL A 398 -8.17 -20.29 -4.12
CA VAL A 398 -8.94 -20.71 -2.95
C VAL A 398 -9.18 -22.22 -3.02
N HIS A 399 -8.44 -22.96 -2.20
CA HIS A 399 -8.48 -24.41 -2.10
C HIS A 399 -8.86 -24.83 -0.69
N LEU A 400 -10.16 -25.10 -0.48
CA LEU A 400 -10.71 -25.40 0.83
C LEU A 400 -11.01 -26.90 1.01
N PRO A 401 -10.92 -27.42 2.26
CA PRO A 401 -11.44 -28.73 2.60
C PRO A 401 -12.95 -28.85 2.34
N LYS A 402 -13.42 -30.06 2.01
CA LYS A 402 -14.85 -30.32 1.70
C LYS A 402 -15.80 -30.07 2.86
N SER A 403 -15.34 -30.24 4.10
CA SER A 403 -16.15 -30.09 5.31
C SER A 403 -15.31 -29.35 6.34
N ILE A 404 -15.81 -28.21 6.79
CA ILE A 404 -15.08 -27.29 7.67
C ILE A 404 -16.01 -26.95 8.83
N LYS A 405 -15.51 -27.13 10.06
CA LYS A 405 -16.13 -26.60 11.27
C LYS A 405 -15.51 -25.23 11.52
N LEU A 406 -16.32 -24.24 11.91
CA LEU A 406 -15.89 -22.84 12.06
C LEU A 406 -15.96 -22.31 13.48
N VAL A 407 -16.37 -23.14 14.44
CA VAL A 407 -16.43 -22.76 15.85
C VAL A 407 -15.78 -23.84 16.71
N PRO A 408 -15.09 -23.46 17.80
CA PRO A 408 -14.51 -24.42 18.73
C PRO A 408 -15.60 -25.23 19.45
N ASP A 409 -15.21 -26.38 20.00
CA ASP A 409 -16.10 -27.12 20.91
C ASP A 409 -16.37 -26.30 22.17
N LEU A 410 -17.58 -26.42 22.70
CA LEU A 410 -17.96 -25.77 23.95
C LEU A 410 -17.09 -26.31 25.11
N PRO A 411 -16.51 -25.45 25.95
CA PRO A 411 -15.75 -25.90 27.12
C PRO A 411 -16.63 -26.78 28.04
N SER A 412 -16.10 -27.92 28.49
CA SER A 412 -16.82 -28.84 29.38
C SER A 412 -16.89 -28.38 30.85
N GLY A 413 -16.21 -27.28 31.18
CA GLY A 413 -16.06 -26.74 32.54
C GLY A 413 -15.57 -25.29 32.50
N ALA A 414 -15.25 -24.75 33.68
CA ALA A 414 -14.66 -23.41 33.76
C ALA A 414 -13.24 -23.44 33.16
N VAL A 415 -12.92 -22.46 32.33
CA VAL A 415 -11.63 -22.33 31.64
C VAL A 415 -11.19 -20.87 31.61
N THR A 416 -9.90 -20.61 31.39
CA THR A 416 -9.41 -19.27 31.05
C THR A 416 -9.10 -19.24 29.55
N ALA A 417 -9.79 -18.40 28.79
CA ALA A 417 -9.58 -18.25 27.35
C ALA A 417 -8.50 -17.21 27.04
N ASN A 418 -7.63 -17.54 26.09
CA ASN A 418 -6.74 -16.58 25.44
C ASN A 418 -7.50 -15.92 24.27
N ALA A 419 -7.80 -14.63 24.40
CA ALA A 419 -8.56 -13.85 23.43
C ALA A 419 -7.75 -12.68 22.87
N ILE A 420 -8.08 -12.29 21.65
CA ILE A 420 -7.53 -11.11 20.98
C ILE A 420 -8.47 -9.94 21.31
N GLY A 421 -7.98 -8.98 22.11
CA GLY A 421 -8.75 -7.77 22.41
C GLY A 421 -8.75 -6.79 21.24
N ILE A 422 -9.70 -5.86 21.23
CA ILE A 422 -9.75 -4.76 20.26
C ILE A 422 -9.89 -3.45 21.01
N GLU A 423 -8.89 -2.58 20.90
CA GLU A 423 -8.88 -1.27 21.57
C GLU A 423 -8.99 -0.12 20.55
N MET A 424 -9.96 0.78 20.80
CA MET A 424 -10.22 1.96 19.97
C MET A 424 -9.85 3.26 20.72
N PRO A 425 -9.44 4.32 20.01
CA PRO A 425 -9.14 4.36 18.58
C PRO A 425 -7.83 3.62 18.27
N GLY A 426 -7.79 2.77 17.25
CA GLY A 426 -6.59 2.00 16.98
C GLY A 426 -6.77 0.73 16.16
N ILE A 427 -5.62 0.07 15.92
CA ILE A 427 -5.49 -1.35 15.56
C ILE A 427 -4.73 -2.12 16.65
N ILE A 428 -4.78 -1.64 17.90
CA ILE A 428 -4.11 -2.31 19.02
C ILE A 428 -4.92 -3.56 19.37
N LEU A 429 -4.25 -4.70 19.33
CA LEU A 429 -4.84 -6.02 19.59
C LEU A 429 -4.15 -6.67 20.80
N PRO A 430 -4.53 -6.28 22.05
CA PRO A 430 -3.87 -6.77 23.25
C PRO A 430 -4.23 -8.22 23.55
N HIS A 431 -3.35 -8.93 24.26
CA HIS A 431 -3.66 -10.27 24.76
C HIS A 431 -4.58 -10.19 25.99
N ARG A 432 -5.82 -10.67 25.85
CA ARG A 432 -6.79 -10.78 26.95
C ARG A 432 -6.85 -12.22 27.47
N LYS A 433 -6.81 -12.38 28.79
CA LYS A 433 -7.16 -13.62 29.48
C LYS A 433 -8.53 -13.47 30.12
N ILE A 434 -9.49 -14.31 29.73
CA ILE A 434 -10.90 -14.18 30.11
C ILE A 434 -11.37 -15.46 30.78
N ASP A 435 -11.83 -15.36 32.01
CA ASP A 435 -12.38 -16.50 32.74
C ASP A 435 -13.80 -16.81 32.24
N ILE A 436 -13.98 -17.94 31.59
CA ILE A 436 -15.27 -18.39 31.04
C ILE A 436 -15.91 -19.38 32.01
N ALA A 437 -17.04 -18.96 32.60
CA ALA A 437 -17.88 -19.87 33.39
C ALA A 437 -18.69 -20.82 32.48
N PRO A 438 -18.98 -22.06 32.92
CA PRO A 438 -19.75 -23.02 32.16
C PRO A 438 -21.11 -22.47 31.68
N ALA A 439 -21.48 -22.82 30.45
CA ALA A 439 -22.79 -22.57 29.87
C ALA A 439 -23.25 -23.79 29.06
N ASN A 440 -24.51 -23.79 28.61
CA ASN A 440 -25.05 -24.88 27.78
C ASN A 440 -24.84 -24.64 26.29
N ASP A 441 -24.50 -23.42 25.90
CA ASP A 441 -24.35 -22.97 24.52
C ASP A 441 -23.35 -21.81 24.44
N TRP A 442 -22.89 -21.57 23.21
CA TRP A 442 -21.97 -20.49 22.92
C TRP A 442 -22.63 -19.12 22.96
N GLU A 443 -23.90 -18.99 22.59
CA GLU A 443 -24.64 -17.72 22.57
C GLU A 443 -24.59 -17.03 23.94
N THR A 444 -24.83 -17.80 25.01
CA THR A 444 -24.73 -17.34 26.40
C THR A 444 -23.32 -16.84 26.75
N ILE A 445 -22.27 -17.53 26.30
CA ILE A 445 -20.87 -17.13 26.57
C ILE A 445 -20.52 -15.85 25.81
N LEU A 446 -20.82 -15.82 24.51
CA LEU A 446 -20.49 -14.70 23.64
C LEU A 446 -21.15 -13.40 24.12
N GLU A 447 -22.43 -13.45 24.49
CA GLU A 447 -23.15 -12.27 24.99
C GLU A 447 -22.64 -11.84 26.37
N ARG A 448 -22.46 -12.77 27.31
CA ARG A 448 -22.05 -12.45 28.69
C ARG A 448 -20.66 -11.83 28.75
N ASP A 449 -19.72 -12.38 27.99
CA ASP A 449 -18.29 -12.07 28.10
C ASP A 449 -17.80 -11.14 26.96
N ASN A 450 -18.73 -10.58 26.17
CA ASN A 450 -18.49 -9.70 25.02
C ASN A 450 -17.49 -10.28 24.00
N LEU A 451 -17.73 -11.54 23.64
CA LEU A 451 -16.88 -12.31 22.74
C LEU A 451 -17.50 -12.52 21.37
N SER A 452 -16.66 -12.79 20.39
CA SER A 452 -17.06 -13.29 19.07
C SER A 452 -16.07 -14.36 18.61
N PHE A 453 -16.51 -15.29 17.78
CA PHE A 453 -15.59 -16.24 17.17
C PHE A 453 -14.66 -15.53 16.19
N VAL A 454 -13.43 -16.03 16.07
CA VAL A 454 -12.57 -15.82 14.90
C VAL A 454 -12.01 -17.18 14.46
N THR A 455 -11.94 -17.40 13.16
CA THR A 455 -11.41 -18.63 12.57
C THR A 455 -10.54 -18.31 11.38
N VAL A 456 -9.38 -18.94 11.30
CA VAL A 456 -8.47 -18.84 10.15
C VAL A 456 -8.35 -20.20 9.49
N ILE A 457 -8.52 -20.24 8.17
CA ILE A 457 -8.54 -21.45 7.34
C ILE A 457 -7.47 -21.34 6.27
N GLU A 458 -6.55 -22.30 6.26
CA GLU A 458 -5.56 -22.43 5.20
C GLU A 458 -6.25 -22.67 3.85
N ARG A 459 -5.95 -21.84 2.86
CA ARG A 459 -6.62 -21.88 1.55
C ARG A 459 -5.72 -22.19 0.36
N HIS A 460 -4.41 -22.32 0.55
CA HIS A 460 -3.44 -22.46 -0.53
C HIS A 460 -3.24 -23.92 -0.96
N GLY A 461 -3.84 -24.88 -0.24
CA GLY A 461 -3.64 -26.30 -0.47
C GLY A 461 -2.22 -26.77 -0.14
N LYS A 462 -1.50 -26.03 0.71
CA LYS A 462 -0.13 -26.34 1.13
C LYS A 462 -0.08 -27.20 2.38
N SER A 463 -1.20 -27.30 3.10
CA SER A 463 -1.37 -28.17 4.25
C SER A 463 -2.55 -29.13 4.05
N ASN A 464 -2.85 -29.95 5.07
CA ASN A 464 -4.07 -30.76 5.09
C ASN A 464 -5.33 -29.92 5.46
N GLY A 465 -5.36 -28.63 5.13
CA GLY A 465 -6.41 -27.69 5.48
C GLY A 465 -6.36 -27.26 6.95
N GLY A 466 -5.25 -26.64 7.36
CA GLY A 466 -5.09 -26.07 8.71
C GLY A 466 -6.25 -25.14 9.07
N ILE A 467 -6.85 -25.35 10.24
CA ILE A 467 -7.94 -24.53 10.77
C ILE A 467 -7.61 -24.22 12.22
N ALA A 468 -7.62 -22.94 12.57
CA ALA A 468 -7.48 -22.48 13.93
C ALA A 468 -8.72 -21.72 14.40
N TYR A 469 -9.01 -21.84 15.69
CA TYR A 469 -10.11 -21.16 16.35
C TYR A 469 -9.57 -20.17 17.39
N GLY A 470 -10.20 -19.01 17.46
CA GLY A 470 -9.91 -17.97 18.43
C GLY A 470 -11.18 -17.27 18.91
N LEU A 471 -10.99 -16.35 19.85
CA LEU A 471 -12.04 -15.47 20.36
C LEU A 471 -11.56 -14.02 20.26
N LEU A 472 -12.42 -13.15 19.74
CA LEU A 472 -12.23 -11.70 19.75
C LEU A 472 -13.01 -11.10 20.93
N HIS A 473 -12.37 -10.24 21.69
CA HIS A 473 -13.01 -9.47 22.77
C HIS A 473 -13.19 -8.01 22.32
N ASP A 474 -14.38 -7.44 22.53
CA ASP A 474 -14.75 -6.08 22.11
C ASP A 474 -14.77 -5.84 20.56
N PHE A 475 -14.94 -6.89 19.74
CA PHE A 475 -15.11 -6.74 18.29
C PHE A 475 -16.40 -6.00 17.90
N GLY A 476 -17.40 -6.03 18.78
CA GLY A 476 -18.64 -5.25 18.67
C GLY A 476 -19.67 -5.78 17.68
N ILE A 477 -19.35 -6.82 16.90
CA ILE A 477 -20.34 -7.48 16.04
C ILE A 477 -21.50 -7.98 16.90
N LYS A 478 -22.72 -7.59 16.54
CA LYS A 478 -23.93 -7.90 17.32
C LYS A 478 -24.59 -9.17 16.83
N ASN A 479 -24.69 -9.31 15.51
CA ASN A 479 -25.28 -10.46 14.84
C ASN A 479 -24.55 -10.70 13.53
N GLY A 480 -24.57 -11.94 13.07
CA GLY A 480 -24.01 -12.28 11.76
C GLY A 480 -22.55 -12.69 11.80
N ALA A 481 -21.92 -12.54 10.65
CA ALA A 481 -20.52 -12.86 10.42
C ALA A 481 -19.90 -11.96 9.36
N VAL A 482 -18.60 -11.82 9.44
CA VAL A 482 -17.76 -11.20 8.42
C VAL A 482 -16.68 -12.18 7.98
N GLY A 483 -16.23 -12.05 6.74
CA GLY A 483 -15.19 -12.90 6.18
C GLY A 483 -14.31 -12.15 5.21
N SER A 484 -13.04 -12.51 5.16
CA SER A 484 -12.07 -11.95 4.22
C SER A 484 -11.12 -13.05 3.75
N SER A 485 -10.81 -13.03 2.46
CA SER A 485 -9.69 -13.80 1.91
C SER A 485 -8.38 -13.02 1.91
N VAL A 486 -8.39 -11.79 2.42
CA VAL A 486 -7.21 -10.94 2.66
C VAL A 486 -6.94 -10.98 4.16
N GLY A 487 -6.26 -12.01 4.64
CA GLY A 487 -5.78 -12.12 6.02
C GLY A 487 -4.27 -11.98 6.07
N HIS A 488 -3.76 -10.78 6.30
CA HIS A 488 -2.33 -10.46 6.24
C HIS A 488 -1.47 -11.42 7.08
N ASP A 489 -0.30 -11.87 6.63
CA ASP A 489 0.20 -11.80 5.24
C ASP A 489 0.11 -13.15 4.55
N SER A 490 -0.12 -14.23 5.29
CA SER A 490 -0.32 -15.55 4.67
C SER A 490 -1.56 -15.58 3.77
N HIS A 491 -2.49 -14.63 3.93
CA HIS A 491 -3.77 -14.53 3.25
C HIS A 491 -4.56 -15.82 3.28
N ASN A 492 -4.64 -16.42 4.45
CA ASN A 492 -5.62 -17.46 4.72
C ASN A 492 -7.00 -16.82 4.89
N ILE A 493 -8.07 -17.61 4.76
CA ILE A 493 -9.42 -17.06 4.96
C ILE A 493 -9.60 -16.80 6.45
N ILE A 494 -9.93 -15.56 6.81
CA ILE A 494 -10.30 -15.17 8.16
C ILE A 494 -11.81 -14.90 8.21
N LEU A 495 -12.47 -15.46 9.22
CA LEU A 495 -13.90 -15.30 9.49
C LEU A 495 -14.07 -14.87 10.94
N ALA A 496 -15.03 -14.00 11.21
CA ALA A 496 -15.49 -13.73 12.57
C ALA A 496 -17.00 -13.60 12.62
N GLY A 497 -17.62 -13.98 13.73
CA GLY A 497 -19.07 -13.94 13.84
C GLY A 497 -19.60 -14.41 15.18
N THR A 498 -20.92 -14.30 15.33
CA THR A 498 -21.64 -14.74 16.54
C THR A 498 -22.23 -16.15 16.39
N ASN A 499 -22.29 -16.68 15.16
CA ASN A 499 -22.84 -18.01 14.91
C ASN A 499 -22.19 -18.68 13.68
N GLU A 500 -22.11 -20.00 13.73
CA GLU A 500 -21.47 -20.80 12.67
C GLU A 500 -22.23 -20.72 11.33
N ALA A 501 -23.56 -20.61 11.33
CA ALA A 501 -24.35 -20.63 10.10
C ALA A 501 -24.04 -19.43 9.18
N ASP A 502 -23.93 -18.22 9.75
CA ASP A 502 -23.56 -17.02 9.00
C ASP A 502 -22.08 -17.04 8.60
N MET A 503 -21.19 -17.56 9.45
CA MET A 503 -19.77 -17.76 9.07
C MET A 503 -19.64 -18.73 7.90
N GLN A 504 -20.43 -19.81 7.85
CA GLN A 504 -20.47 -20.75 6.72
C GLN A 504 -20.98 -20.08 5.44
N LEU A 505 -21.95 -19.17 5.54
CA LEU A 505 -22.44 -18.42 4.38
C LEU A 505 -21.39 -17.44 3.86
N ALA A 506 -20.67 -16.75 4.75
CA ALA A 506 -19.55 -15.89 4.37
C ALA A 506 -18.45 -16.70 3.65
N LEU A 507 -18.06 -17.85 4.21
CA LEU A 507 -17.06 -18.75 3.60
C LEU A 507 -17.47 -19.21 2.20
N LYS A 508 -18.70 -19.70 2.03
CA LYS A 508 -19.22 -20.15 0.72
C LYS A 508 -19.27 -19.02 -0.31
N THR A 509 -19.57 -17.80 0.13
CA THR A 509 -19.61 -16.62 -0.74
C THR A 509 -18.20 -16.30 -1.26
N ILE A 510 -17.20 -16.33 -0.37
CA ILE A 510 -15.79 -16.13 -0.72
C ILE A 510 -15.28 -17.24 -1.64
N GLU A 511 -15.56 -18.51 -1.32
CA GLU A 511 -15.17 -19.66 -2.12
C GLU A 511 -15.73 -19.58 -3.55
N ALA A 512 -17.03 -19.25 -3.70
CA ALA A 512 -17.69 -19.18 -5.00
C ALA A 512 -17.09 -18.10 -5.93
N ALA A 513 -16.46 -17.07 -5.36
CA ALA A 513 -15.82 -15.99 -6.10
C ALA A 513 -14.29 -16.16 -6.25
N ASN A 514 -13.72 -17.26 -5.72
CA ASN A 514 -12.27 -17.45 -5.57
C ASN A 514 -11.59 -16.30 -4.79
N GLY A 515 -12.29 -15.76 -3.79
CA GLY A 515 -11.80 -14.68 -2.92
C GLY A 515 -12.72 -13.48 -2.86
N GLY A 516 -12.60 -12.74 -1.76
CA GLY A 516 -13.41 -11.56 -1.50
C GLY A 516 -13.55 -11.23 -0.03
N ILE A 517 -14.34 -10.19 0.23
CA ILE A 517 -14.71 -9.75 1.58
C ILE A 517 -16.23 -9.72 1.67
N ALA A 518 -16.79 -10.42 2.65
CA ALA A 518 -18.23 -10.60 2.82
C ALA A 518 -18.69 -10.10 4.19
N VAL A 519 -19.87 -9.47 4.23
CA VAL A 519 -20.63 -9.19 5.45
C VAL A 519 -21.95 -9.91 5.35
N VAL A 520 -22.26 -10.72 6.37
CA VAL A 520 -23.45 -11.56 6.45
C VAL A 520 -24.21 -11.26 7.74
N GLU A 521 -25.53 -11.20 7.65
CA GLU A 521 -26.40 -11.07 8.81
C GLU A 521 -27.67 -11.89 8.59
N ASN A 522 -28.02 -12.77 9.54
CA ASN A 522 -29.28 -13.53 9.54
C ASN A 522 -29.52 -14.33 8.24
N GLY A 523 -28.49 -15.05 7.78
CA GLY A 523 -28.54 -15.90 6.59
C GLY A 523 -28.55 -15.14 5.26
N LYS A 524 -28.18 -13.85 5.25
CA LYS A 524 -28.13 -13.02 4.04
C LYS A 524 -26.79 -12.31 3.91
N VAL A 525 -26.23 -12.33 2.70
CA VAL A 525 -25.07 -11.50 2.33
C VAL A 525 -25.55 -10.05 2.17
N LEU A 526 -25.08 -9.16 3.04
CA LEU A 526 -25.41 -7.73 3.03
C LEU A 526 -24.55 -6.94 2.05
N ALA A 527 -23.25 -7.27 1.99
CA ALA A 527 -22.28 -6.67 1.08
C ALA A 527 -21.19 -7.69 0.73
N PHE A 528 -20.65 -7.57 -0.47
CA PHE A 528 -19.57 -8.42 -0.95
C PHE A 528 -18.68 -7.66 -1.94
N VAL A 529 -17.36 -7.69 -1.71
CA VAL A 529 -16.35 -7.23 -2.67
C VAL A 529 -15.67 -8.46 -3.24
N ALA A 530 -15.86 -8.73 -4.53
CA ALA A 530 -15.30 -9.91 -5.20
C ALA A 530 -13.85 -9.67 -5.61
N LEU A 531 -12.94 -10.57 -5.19
CA LEU A 531 -11.49 -10.44 -5.38
C LEU A 531 -10.92 -11.67 -6.11
N PRO A 532 -11.33 -11.98 -7.35
CA PRO A 532 -10.99 -13.24 -8.00
C PRO A 532 -9.50 -13.41 -8.34
N VAL A 533 -8.72 -12.31 -8.44
CA VAL A 533 -7.28 -12.35 -8.77
C VAL A 533 -6.48 -12.57 -7.49
N ALA A 534 -5.83 -13.72 -7.40
CA ALA A 534 -5.13 -14.26 -6.24
C ALA A 534 -5.97 -14.35 -4.97
N GLY A 535 -7.28 -14.07 -5.04
CA GLY A 535 -8.09 -13.88 -3.86
C GLY A 535 -7.75 -12.59 -3.09
N LEU A 536 -7.18 -11.59 -3.77
CA LEU A 536 -6.68 -10.31 -3.22
C LEU A 536 -7.19 -9.09 -4.01
N MET A 537 -7.28 -9.20 -5.34
CA MET A 537 -7.63 -8.09 -6.22
C MET A 537 -8.86 -8.40 -7.10
N SER A 538 -9.58 -7.35 -7.45
CA SER A 538 -10.61 -7.35 -8.48
C SER A 538 -10.04 -6.95 -9.84
N ASP A 539 -10.58 -7.52 -10.91
CA ASP A 539 -10.26 -7.15 -12.29
C ASP A 539 -11.17 -6.04 -12.87
N LYS A 540 -12.00 -5.42 -12.00
CA LYS A 540 -12.88 -4.28 -12.30
C LYS A 540 -12.12 -2.93 -12.31
N ARG A 541 -12.79 -1.85 -12.73
CA ARG A 541 -12.24 -0.49 -12.60
C ARG A 541 -12.31 0.00 -11.15
N VAL A 542 -11.41 0.93 -10.81
CA VAL A 542 -11.28 1.45 -9.44
C VAL A 542 -12.59 2.05 -8.91
N HIS A 543 -13.35 2.75 -9.75
CA HIS A 543 -14.64 3.32 -9.34
C HIS A 543 -15.72 2.28 -9.03
N GLU A 544 -15.69 1.12 -9.71
CA GLU A 544 -16.62 0.02 -9.44
C GLU A 544 -16.29 -0.64 -8.10
N VAL A 545 -15.00 -0.92 -7.86
CA VAL A 545 -14.53 -1.50 -6.60
C VAL A 545 -14.75 -0.53 -5.44
N ALA A 546 -14.49 0.76 -5.63
CA ALA A 546 -14.75 1.79 -4.62
C ALA A 546 -16.23 1.84 -4.20
N ALA A 547 -17.18 1.72 -5.14
CA ALA A 547 -18.59 1.65 -4.80
C ALA A 547 -18.94 0.39 -3.97
N GLU A 548 -18.28 -0.74 -4.27
CA GLU A 548 -18.41 -1.97 -3.48
C GLU A 548 -17.78 -1.81 -2.08
N ASN A 549 -16.62 -1.15 -1.96
CA ASN A 549 -16.00 -0.81 -0.67
C ASN A 549 -16.91 0.10 0.17
N GLN A 550 -17.56 1.11 -0.43
CA GLN A 550 -18.51 1.97 0.29
C GLN A 550 -19.70 1.18 0.84
N ALA A 551 -20.26 0.27 0.04
CA ALA A 551 -21.34 -0.61 0.47
C ALA A 551 -20.87 -1.56 1.59
N LEU A 552 -19.65 -2.11 1.46
CA LEU A 552 -19.01 -2.94 2.48
C LEU A 552 -18.83 -2.18 3.79
N LYS A 553 -18.22 -0.98 3.78
CA LYS A 553 -18.01 -0.14 4.97
C LYS A 553 -19.34 0.15 5.69
N LYS A 554 -20.41 0.42 4.94
CA LYS A 554 -21.76 0.61 5.50
C LYS A 554 -22.32 -0.66 6.15
N ALA A 555 -22.22 -1.81 5.48
CA ALA A 555 -22.69 -3.08 6.02
C ALA A 555 -21.86 -3.51 7.25
N TRP A 556 -20.56 -3.25 7.23
CA TRP A 556 -19.62 -3.51 8.34
C TRP A 556 -20.04 -2.75 9.60
N GLN A 557 -20.37 -1.46 9.47
CA GLN A 557 -20.90 -0.66 10.56
C GLN A 557 -22.30 -1.13 11.01
N GLN A 558 -23.15 -1.56 10.07
CA GLN A 558 -24.49 -2.05 10.38
C GLN A 558 -24.46 -3.27 11.32
N VAL A 559 -23.55 -4.23 11.08
CA VAL A 559 -23.43 -5.43 11.92
C VAL A 559 -22.74 -5.16 13.26
N GLY A 560 -22.16 -3.97 13.44
CA GLY A 560 -21.62 -3.48 14.72
C GLY A 560 -20.11 -3.60 14.90
N CYS A 561 -19.38 -4.07 13.89
CA CYS A 561 -17.92 -4.20 13.97
C CYS A 561 -17.26 -2.85 14.28
N THR A 562 -16.44 -2.80 15.33
CA THR A 562 -15.82 -1.57 15.84
C THR A 562 -14.55 -1.20 15.08
N ILE A 563 -13.69 -2.19 14.82
CA ILE A 563 -12.49 -2.04 14.01
C ILE A 563 -12.88 -1.93 12.53
N PRO A 564 -12.27 -1.03 11.73
CA PRO A 564 -12.48 -1.02 10.28
C PRO A 564 -12.03 -2.35 9.66
N TYR A 565 -12.62 -2.75 8.53
CA TYR A 565 -12.35 -4.07 7.95
C TYR A 565 -10.87 -4.28 7.57
N MET A 566 -10.13 -3.24 7.17
CA MET A 566 -8.69 -3.37 6.92
C MET A 566 -7.94 -3.75 8.21
N GLY A 567 -8.34 -3.21 9.37
CA GLY A 567 -7.81 -3.65 10.66
C GLY A 567 -8.21 -5.09 11.02
N PHE A 568 -9.39 -5.56 10.59
CA PHE A 568 -9.76 -6.98 10.69
C PHE A 568 -8.83 -7.89 9.87
N ASN A 569 -8.42 -7.43 8.70
CA ASN A 569 -7.46 -8.15 7.85
C ASN A 569 -6.06 -8.28 8.49
N LEU A 570 -5.73 -7.48 9.52
CA LEU A 570 -4.46 -7.54 10.28
C LEU A 570 -4.51 -8.44 11.52
N ILE A 571 -5.69 -8.95 11.91
CA ILE A 571 -5.84 -9.92 13.01
C ILE A 571 -4.99 -11.19 12.83
N PRO A 572 -4.78 -11.71 11.61
CA PRO A 572 -3.90 -12.85 11.38
C PRO A 572 -2.42 -12.50 11.14
N LEU A 573 -2.05 -11.21 11.19
CA LEU A 573 -0.70 -10.76 10.86
C LEU A 573 0.29 -11.03 11.99
N SER A 574 0.98 -12.18 11.90
CA SER A 574 1.85 -12.77 12.92
C SER A 574 3.18 -12.03 13.19
N VAL A 575 3.34 -10.81 12.64
CA VAL A 575 4.50 -9.93 12.83
C VAL A 575 4.13 -8.57 13.44
N ILE A 576 2.92 -8.40 13.99
CA ILE A 576 2.54 -7.22 14.79
C ILE A 576 2.23 -7.65 16.24
N PRO A 577 2.72 -6.95 17.28
CA PRO A 577 2.40 -7.26 18.69
C PRO A 577 0.88 -7.27 18.99
N GLU A 578 0.35 -7.93 20.02
CA GLU A 578 0.95 -8.86 20.99
C GLU A 578 0.58 -10.31 20.67
N ILE A 579 -0.70 -10.58 20.40
CA ILE A 579 -1.24 -11.90 20.06
C ILE A 579 -2.03 -11.84 18.76
N ARG A 580 -1.86 -12.85 17.91
CA ARG A 580 -2.50 -12.98 16.58
C ARG A 580 -3.04 -14.39 16.38
N ILE A 581 -3.77 -14.64 15.30
CA ILE A 581 -4.27 -15.98 14.96
C ILE A 581 -3.90 -16.35 13.53
N THR A 582 -3.27 -17.50 13.33
CA THR A 582 -2.93 -18.04 12.01
C THR A 582 -3.70 -19.34 11.77
N ASP A 583 -3.48 -20.04 10.66
CA ASP A 583 -4.05 -21.38 10.45
C ASP A 583 -3.49 -22.45 11.43
N LYS A 584 -2.44 -22.10 12.20
CA LYS A 584 -1.79 -22.99 13.19
C LYS A 584 -2.28 -22.78 14.62
N GLY A 585 -2.93 -21.66 14.93
CA GLY A 585 -3.37 -21.34 16.28
C GLY A 585 -3.16 -19.87 16.65
N LEU A 586 -3.28 -19.58 17.94
CA LEU A 586 -2.95 -18.27 18.49
C LEU A 586 -1.42 -18.14 18.60
N VAL A 587 -0.86 -17.08 18.03
CA VAL A 587 0.58 -16.79 18.06
C VAL A 587 0.82 -15.63 19.01
N LYS A 588 1.64 -15.84 20.04
CA LYS A 588 2.21 -14.74 20.83
C LYS A 588 3.45 -14.23 20.11
N VAL A 589 3.33 -13.06 19.52
CA VAL A 589 4.31 -12.51 18.56
C VAL A 589 5.65 -12.17 19.21
N PRO A 590 5.71 -11.52 20.40
CA PRO A 590 6.99 -11.24 21.05
C PRO A 590 7.82 -12.51 21.36
N GLU A 591 7.16 -13.61 21.73
CA GLU A 591 7.81 -14.88 22.03
C GLU A 591 7.95 -15.82 20.83
N MET A 592 7.26 -15.54 19.72
CA MET A 592 7.15 -16.42 18.55
C MET A 592 6.73 -17.85 18.94
N THR A 593 5.68 -17.97 19.76
CA THR A 593 5.16 -19.27 20.26
C THR A 593 3.64 -19.38 20.12
N LEU A 594 3.15 -20.61 19.95
CA LEU A 594 1.72 -20.90 19.96
C LEU A 594 1.16 -20.86 21.39
N ALA A 595 -0.06 -20.35 21.54
CA ALA A 595 -0.86 -20.40 22.75
C ALA A 595 -2.12 -21.28 22.52
N PRO A 596 -2.57 -22.05 23.52
CA PRO A 596 -3.84 -22.75 23.44
C PRO A 596 -5.00 -21.75 23.51
N LEU A 597 -6.15 -22.10 22.94
CA LEU A 597 -7.37 -21.29 23.08
C LEU A 597 -7.86 -21.23 24.53
N PHE A 598 -7.78 -22.35 25.25
CA PHE A 598 -8.18 -22.49 26.64
C PHE A 598 -7.02 -23.03 27.48
N ASP A 599 -6.74 -22.37 28.61
CA ASP A 599 -5.82 -22.84 29.66
C ASP A 599 -6.53 -23.75 30.67
#